data_AF-A0A7C1YSH6-F1
#
_entry.id   AF-A0A7C1YSH6-F1
#
_cell.length_a   1.000
_cell.length_b   1.000
_cell.length_c   1.000
_cell.angle_alpha   90.00
_cell.angle_beta   90.00
_cell.angle_gamma   90.00
#
_symmetry.space_group_name_H-M   'P 1'
#
loop_
_entity.id
_entity.type
_entity.pdbx_description
1 polymer ?
#
loop_
_entity_poly.entity_id
_entity_poly.type
_entity_poly.pdbx_seq_one_letter_code
_entity_poly.pdbx_strand_id
1 'polypeptide(L)' 'VQVTDKGEIAKVIDEVLSENPKQVEEYKGGKTKLLGFFVGQVMKKTQGKANLKLVNEILREKLD' A
#
# COMPACT_ATOMS: atom_id res chain seq x y z
N VAL A 1 -18.18 -4.95 -7.96
CA VAL A 1 -18.01 -3.51 -7.64
C VAL A 1 -16.54 -3.32 -7.28
N GLN A 2 -15.76 -2.58 -8.08
CA GLN A 2 -14.38 -2.21 -7.72
C GLN A 2 -14.44 -1.16 -6.61
N VAL A 3 -13.58 -1.29 -5.60
CA VAL A 3 -13.36 -0.22 -4.63
C VAL A 3 -12.46 0.80 -5.33
N THR A 4 -13.07 1.83 -5.90
CA THR A 4 -12.39 2.99 -6.51
C THR A 4 -12.34 4.18 -5.55
N ASP A 5 -12.87 4.02 -4.35
CA ASP A 5 -12.86 5.07 -3.35
C ASP A 5 -11.43 5.26 -2.83
N LYS A 6 -10.77 6.32 -3.32
CA LYS A 6 -9.42 6.71 -2.90
C LYS A 6 -9.33 6.78 -1.37
N GLY A 7 -10.41 7.16 -0.68
CA GLY A 7 -10.47 7.25 0.77
C GLY A 7 -10.37 5.88 1.46
N GLU A 8 -11.07 4.86 0.97
CA GLU A 8 -10.97 3.50 1.54
C GLU A 8 -9.59 2.89 1.28
N ILE A 9 -9.05 3.04 0.08
CA ILE A 9 -7.72 2.52 -0.27
C ILE A 9 -6.64 3.20 0.58
N ALA A 10 -6.71 4.52 0.77
CA ALA A 10 -5.76 5.25 1.61
C ALA A 10 -5.78 4.75 3.06
N LYS A 11 -6.96 4.51 3.64
CA LYS A 11 -7.09 3.95 5.00
C LYS A 11 -6.46 2.57 5.12
N VAL A 12 -6.72 1.68 4.16
CA VAL A 12 -6.12 0.34 4.17
C VAL A 12 -4.60 0.43 4.02
N ILE A 13 -4.10 1.33 3.18
CA ILE A 13 -2.66 1.58 3.05
C ILE A 13 -2.08 2.06 4.38
N ASP A 14 -2.69 3.04 5.04
CA ASP A 14 -2.22 3.53 6.34
C ASP A 14 -2.17 2.42 7.41
N GLU A 15 -3.17 1.54 7.45
CA GLU A 15 -3.12 0.35 8.31
C GLU A 15 -1.97 -0.58 7.94
N VAL A 16 -1.79 -0.90 6.65
CA VAL A 16 -0.71 -1.78 6.20
C VAL A 16 0.67 -1.21 6.54
N LEU A 17 0.87 0.09 6.36
CA LEU A 17 2.11 0.77 6.72
C LEU A 17 2.34 0.76 8.24
N SER A 18 1.29 1.00 9.02
CA SER A 18 1.35 0.98 10.49
C SER A 18 1.59 -0.42 11.07
N GLU A 19 1.07 -1.47 10.41
CA GLU A 19 1.31 -2.87 10.79
C GLU A 19 2.71 -3.37 10.40
N ASN A 20 3.38 -2.69 9.46
CA ASN A 20 4.68 -3.11 8.92
C ASN A 20 5.75 -2.00 9.04
N PRO A 21 5.99 -1.45 10.25
CA PRO A 21 6.87 -0.30 10.43
C PRO A 21 8.32 -0.60 10.01
N LYS A 22 8.80 -1.81 10.25
CA LYS A 22 10.15 -2.24 9.85
C LYS A 22 10.34 -2.18 8.33
N GLN A 23 9.37 -2.65 7.57
CA GLN A 23 9.40 -2.64 6.11
C GLN A 23 9.29 -1.21 5.58
N VAL A 24 8.60 -0.31 6.29
CA VAL A 24 8.55 1.11 5.94
C VAL A 24 9.94 1.74 6.10
N GLU A 25 10.60 1.49 7.23
CA GLU A 25 11.98 1.93 7.45
C GLU A 25 12.95 1.36 6.41
N GLU A 26 12.84 0.07 6.08
CA GLU A 26 13.65 -0.56 5.06
C GLU A 26 13.41 0.03 3.65
N TYR A 27 12.16 0.34 3.31
CA TYR A 27 11.82 1.01 2.06
C TYR A 27 12.47 2.40 1.99
N LYS A 28 12.30 3.20 3.06
CA LYS A 28 12.92 4.52 3.21
C LYS A 28 14.45 4.47 3.24
N GLY A 29 15.01 3.34 3.70
CA GLY A 29 16.43 3.02 3.63
C GLY A 29 16.94 2.62 2.24
N GLY A 30 16.10 2.70 1.20
CA GLY A 30 16.46 2.46 -0.19
C GLY A 30 16.07 1.07 -0.72
N LYS A 31 15.39 0.21 0.06
CA LYS A 31 14.86 -1.07 -0.43
C LYS A 31 13.54 -0.88 -1.17
N THR A 32 13.58 -0.18 -2.31
CA THR A 32 12.42 0.11 -3.17
C THR A 32 11.64 -1.11 -3.64
N LYS A 33 12.25 -2.31 -3.63
CA LYS A 33 11.57 -3.59 -3.90
C LYS A 33 10.44 -3.91 -2.92
N LEU A 34 10.43 -3.31 -1.73
CA LEU A 34 9.36 -3.47 -0.74
C LEU A 34 8.03 -2.86 -1.19
N LEU A 35 8.01 -2.01 -2.23
CA LEU A 35 6.76 -1.52 -2.80
C LEU A 35 5.83 -2.67 -3.20
N GLY A 36 6.37 -3.73 -3.83
CA GLY A 36 5.59 -4.89 -4.23
C GLY A 36 5.02 -5.68 -3.04
N PHE A 37 5.73 -5.68 -1.90
CA PHE A 37 5.23 -6.27 -0.67
C PHE A 37 4.01 -5.51 -0.14
N PHE A 38 4.07 -4.18 -0.06
CA PHE A 38 2.95 -3.36 0.39
C PHE A 38 1.75 -3.45 -0.54
N VAL A 39 1.97 -3.44 -1.86
CA VAL A 39 0.91 -3.67 -2.85
C VAL A 39 0.22 -5.01 -2.57
N GLY A 40 0.97 -6.09 -2.35
CA GLY A 40 0.42 -7.40 -2.02
C GLY A 40 -0.42 -7.41 -0.74
N GLN A 41 0.05 -6.73 0.31
CA GLN A 41 -0.67 -6.61 1.58
C GLN A 41 -2.00 -5.86 1.43
N VAL A 42 -1.99 -4.73 0.69
CA VAL A 42 -3.20 -3.94 0.42
C VAL A 42 -4.19 -4.74 -0.43
N MET A 43 -3.72 -5.43 -1.47
CA MET A 43 -4.56 -6.30 -2.29
C MET A 43 -5.17 -7.44 -1.46
N LYS A 44 -4.43 -8.00 -0.49
CA LYS A 44 -4.93 -9.02 0.42
C LYS A 44 -6.01 -8.47 1.36
N LYS A 45 -5.78 -7.33 2.02
CA LYS A 45 -6.76 -6.69 2.92
C LYS A 45 -8.04 -6.30 2.19
N THR A 46 -7.93 -5.83 0.96
CA THR A 46 -9.09 -5.48 0.13
C THR A 46 -9.71 -6.66 -0.61
N GLN A 47 -9.22 -7.89 -0.40
CA GLN A 47 -9.65 -9.11 -1.08
C GLN A 47 -9.64 -8.99 -2.62
N GLY A 48 -8.64 -8.30 -3.17
CA GLY A 48 -8.49 -8.05 -4.60
C GLY A 48 -9.49 -7.02 -5.17
N LYS A 49 -10.25 -6.32 -4.34
CA LYS A 49 -11.23 -5.31 -4.78
C LYS A 49 -10.60 -3.95 -5.07
N ALA A 50 -9.40 -3.67 -4.55
CA ALA A 50 -8.69 -2.43 -4.80
C ALA A 50 -8.11 -2.36 -6.21
N ASN A 51 -8.04 -1.14 -6.75
CA ASN A 51 -7.40 -0.90 -8.03
C ASN A 51 -5.87 -0.88 -7.87
N LEU A 52 -5.18 -1.81 -8.54
CA LEU A 52 -3.72 -1.96 -8.47
C LEU A 52 -2.95 -0.68 -8.81
N LYS A 53 -3.38 0.08 -9.82
CA LYS A 53 -2.71 1.33 -10.22
C LYS A 53 -2.83 2.37 -9.12
N LEU A 54 -4.03 2.52 -8.58
CA LEU A 54 -4.33 3.46 -7.50
C LEU A 54 -3.56 3.13 -6.22
N VAL A 55 -3.48 1.84 -5.87
CA VAL A 55 -2.71 1.35 -4.72
C VAL A 55 -1.23 1.69 -4.88
N ASN A 56 -0.66 1.48 -6.08
CA ASN A 56 0.74 1.77 -6.35
C ASN A 56 1.04 3.28 -6.28
N GLU A 57 0.15 4.11 -6.86
CA GLU A 57 0.22 5.58 -6.81
C GLU A 57 0.24 6.07 -5.36
N ILE A 58 -0.76 5.71 -4.56
CA ILE A 58 -0.90 6.18 -3.17
C ILE A 58 0.23 5.65 -2.29
N LEU A 59 0.69 4.42 -2.51
CA LEU A 59 1.82 3.86 -1.76
C LEU A 59 3.11 4.63 -2.01
N ARG A 60 3.39 5.02 -3.25
CA ARG A 60 4.54 5.87 -3.57
C ARG A 60 4.39 7.24 -2.94
N GLU A 61 3.22 7.88 -3.08
CA GLU A 61 2.96 9.19 -2.46
C GLU A 61 3.14 9.20 -0.93
N LYS A 62 2.92 8.08 -0.25
CA LYS A 62 3.08 7.97 1.22
C LYS A 62 4.50 7.56 1.66
N LEU A 63 5.28 6.95 0.77
CA LEU A 63 6.56 6.34 1.11
C LEU A 63 7.78 7.09 0.55
N ASP A 64 7.65 7.73 -0.63
CA ASP A 64 8.61 8.68 -1.19
C ASP A 64 8.51 10.04 -0.46
#